data_AF-A0A4Y2ATP9-F1
#
_entry.id   AF-A0A4Y2ATP9-F1
#
_cell.length_a   1.000
_cell.length_b   1.000
_cell.length_c   1.000
_cell.angle_alpha   90.00
_cell.angle_beta   90.00
_cell.angle_gamma   90.00
#
_symmetry.space_group_name_H-M   'P 1'
#
loop_
_entity.id
_entity.type
_entity.pdbx_description
1 polymer ?
#
loop_
_entity_poly.entity_id
_entity_poly.type
_entity_poly.pdbx_seq_one_letter_code
_entity_poly.pdbx_strand_id
1 'polypeptide(L)' 'MSHQTGIQGSAELKEFFSRCKDGTIRAFKVAIKDEELVLEKSCESKGTWEQDILLPCLSNNFILHSFFQLM' A
#
# COMPACT_ATOMS: atom_id res chain seq x y z
N MET A 1 -5.11 15.01 16.36
CA MET A 1 -5.49 15.49 15.02
C MET A 1 -4.93 16.89 14.86
N SER A 2 -3.65 17.05 14.53
CA SER A 2 -2.99 18.36 14.65
C SER A 2 -2.61 19.03 13.34
N HIS A 3 -2.38 18.34 12.22
CA HIS A 3 -2.23 18.93 10.87
C HIS A 3 -2.51 17.83 9.82
N GLN A 4 -3.60 17.95 9.06
CA GLN A 4 -3.89 17.12 7.88
C GLN A 4 -3.76 18.00 6.63
N THR A 5 -2.96 17.58 5.66
CA THR A 5 -2.65 18.35 4.43
C THR A 5 -3.79 18.35 3.39
N GLY A 6 -4.91 17.69 3.65
CA GLY A 6 -6.07 17.64 2.74
C GLY A 6 -5.86 16.79 1.47
N ILE A 7 -4.68 16.21 1.28
CA ILE A 7 -4.33 15.34 0.14
C ILE A 7 -5.28 14.15 0.08
N GLN A 8 -5.89 13.95 -1.09
CA GLN A 8 -6.83 12.85 -1.33
C GLN A 8 -6.16 11.70 -2.08
N GLY A 9 -6.70 10.50 -1.90
CA GLY A 9 -6.37 9.34 -2.73
C GLY A 9 -6.99 9.43 -4.10
N SER A 10 -6.22 9.03 -5.11
CA SER A 10 -6.69 8.89 -6.47
C SER A 10 -7.83 7.88 -6.58
N ALA A 11 -8.65 8.02 -7.62
CA ALA A 11 -9.73 7.09 -7.90
C ALA A 11 -9.19 5.64 -8.01
N GLU A 12 -8.06 5.47 -8.69
CA GLU A 12 -7.36 4.18 -8.82
C GLU A 12 -6.93 3.63 -7.46
N LEU A 13 -6.37 4.45 -6.57
CA LEU A 13 -5.97 4.01 -5.23
C LEU A 13 -7.19 3.59 -4.39
N LYS A 14 -8.31 4.32 -4.50
CA LYS A 14 -9.58 3.99 -3.83
C LYS A 14 -10.16 2.67 -4.32
N GLU A 15 -10.14 2.42 -5.63
CA GLU A 15 -10.55 1.14 -6.21
C GLU A 15 -9.62 0.01 -5.79
N PHE A 16 -8.31 0.26 -5.74
CA PHE A 16 -7.33 -0.71 -5.28
C PHE A 16 -7.56 -1.12 -3.82
N PHE A 17 -7.90 -0.18 -2.93
CA PHE A 17 -8.28 -0.50 -1.56
C PHE A 17 -9.49 -1.46 -1.47
N SER A 18 -10.43 -1.41 -2.42
CA SER A 18 -11.53 -2.37 -2.47
C SER A 18 -11.03 -3.78 -2.75
N ARG A 19 -9.98 -3.94 -3.56
CA ARG A 19 -9.36 -5.25 -3.91
C ARG A 19 -8.51 -5.82 -2.78
N CYS A 20 -7.92 -4.97 -1.93
CA CYS A 20 -7.15 -5.43 -0.77
C CYS A 20 -7.99 -6.24 0.23
N LYS A 21 -9.32 -6.04 0.25
CA LYS A 21 -10.23 -6.78 1.13
C LYS A 21 -10.27 -8.28 0.84
N ASP A 22 -9.92 -8.69 -0.37
CA ASP A 22 -9.96 -10.09 -0.81
C ASP A 22 -8.76 -10.91 -0.26
N GLY A 23 -7.81 -10.28 0.43
CA GLY A 23 -6.65 -10.95 1.02
C GLY A 23 -5.58 -11.38 0.01
N THR A 24 -5.77 -11.05 -1.27
CA THR A 24 -4.83 -11.36 -2.37
C THR A 24 -3.64 -10.40 -2.42
N ILE A 25 -3.77 -9.22 -1.83
CA ILE A 25 -2.72 -8.20 -1.74
C ILE A 25 -2.08 -8.27 -0.35
N ARG A 26 -0.77 -8.51 -0.31
CA ARG A 26 0.01 -8.54 0.92
C ARG A 26 0.44 -7.15 1.38
N ALA A 27 0.94 -6.36 0.43
CA ALA A 27 1.48 -5.04 0.69
C ALA A 27 1.40 -4.19 -0.58
N PHE A 28 1.34 -2.88 -0.40
CA PHE A 28 1.40 -1.93 -1.49
C PHE A 28 2.08 -0.65 -1.00
N LYS A 29 2.64 0.09 -1.95
CA LYS A 29 3.33 1.35 -1.75
C LYS A 29 2.47 2.47 -2.32
N VAL A 30 2.24 3.48 -1.49
CA VAL A 30 1.55 4.71 -1.87
C VAL A 30 2.57 5.82 -1.91
N ALA A 31 2.56 6.61 -2.98
CA ALA A 31 3.38 7.80 -3.12
C ALA A 31 2.48 9.04 -3.18
N ILE A 32 3.00 10.17 -2.72
CA ILE A 32 2.36 11.46 -3.00
C ILE A 32 2.99 11.98 -4.29
N LYS A 33 2.18 12.15 -5.32
CA LYS A 33 2.58 12.72 -6.60
C LYS A 33 1.57 13.79 -6.99
N ASP A 34 2.06 14.98 -7.33
CA ASP A 34 1.21 16.10 -7.77
C ASP A 34 0.07 16.41 -6.78
N GLU A 35 0.37 16.40 -5.47
CA GLU A 35 -0.60 16.62 -4.36
C GLU A 35 -1.73 15.58 -4.28
N GLU A 36 -1.52 14.39 -4.83
CA GLU A 36 -2.45 13.26 -4.77
C GLU A 36 -1.75 11.99 -4.26
N LEU A 37 -2.45 11.17 -3.47
CA LEU A 37 -1.97 9.84 -3.08
C LEU A 37 -2.25 8.85 -4.22
N VAL A 38 -1.18 8.27 -4.78
CA VAL A 38 -1.22 7.33 -5.91
C VAL A 38 -0.62 5.99 -5.53
N LEU A 39 -1.13 4.91 -6.12
CA LEU A 39 -0.55 3.58 -6.00
C LEU A 39 0.75 3.52 -6.82
N GLU A 40 1.88 3.31 -6.17
CA GLU A 40 3.18 3.21 -6.85
C GLU A 40 3.56 1.74 -7.13
N LYS A 41 3.25 0.84 -6.19
CA LYS A 41 3.56 -0.59 -6.34
C LYS A 41 2.63 -1.44 -5.51
N SER A 42 2.25 -2.61 -6.00
CA SER A 42 1.51 -3.61 -5.23
C SER A 42 2.23 -4.94 -5.21
N CYS A 43 1.99 -5.72 -4.16
CA CYS A 43 2.55 -7.03 -3.97
C CYS A 43 1.48 -8.01 -3.53
N GLU A 44 1.31 -9.06 -4.32
CA GLU A 44 0.36 -10.13 -4.05
C GLU A 44 0.89 -11.08 -2.98
N SER A 45 -0.03 -11.68 -2.22
CA SER A 45 0.28 -12.76 -1.28
C SER A 45 0.72 -14.00 -2.04
N LYS A 46 1.92 -14.52 -1.79
CA LYS A 46 2.40 -15.75 -2.44
C LYS A 46 2.44 -16.95 -1.50
N GLY A 47 2.32 -16.73 -0.20
CA GLY A 47 2.33 -17.79 0.79
C GLY A 47 2.16 -17.27 2.20
N THR A 48 2.98 -17.78 3.12
CA THR A 48 2.96 -17.31 4.50
C THR A 48 3.59 -15.93 4.61
N TRP A 49 3.25 -15.22 5.67
CA TRP A 49 3.78 -13.89 5.95
C TRP A 49 5.32 -13.84 5.97
N GLU A 50 5.95 -14.87 6.52
CA GLU A 50 7.41 -15.00 6.63
C GLU A 50 8.09 -15.19 5.27
N GLN A 51 7.38 -15.78 4.30
CA GLN A 51 7.86 -15.90 2.93
C GLN A 51 7.68 -14.58 2.18
N ASP A 52 6.56 -13.90 2.43
CA ASP A 52 6.23 -12.67 1.75
C ASP A 52 7.06 -11.47 2.24
N ILE A 53 7.59 -11.49 3.46
CA ILE A 53 8.45 -10.41 3.99
C ILE A 53 9.77 -10.26 3.22
N LEU A 54 10.21 -11.34 2.56
CA LEU A 54 11.40 -11.36 1.71
C LEU A 54 11.13 -10.84 0.29
N LEU A 55 9.88 -10.48 -0.04
CA LEU A 55 9.56 -10.01 -1.37
C LEU A 55 10.33 -8.71 -1.67
N PRO A 56 10.98 -8.61 -2.86
CA PRO A 56 11.75 -7.43 -3.25
C PRO A 56 10.94 -6.11 -3.24
N CYS A 57 9.62 -6.19 -3.27
CA CYS A 57 8.72 -5.03 -3.17
C CYS A 57 8.67 -4.41 -1.77
N LEU A 58 8.98 -5.15 -0.72
CA LEU A 58 9.02 -4.68 0.67
C LEU A 58 10.41 -4.15 1.08
N SER A 59 11.45 -4.49 0.31
CA SER A 59 12.85 -4.15 0.62
C SER A 59 13.23 -2.68 0.41
N ASN A 60 12.42 -1.88 -0.28
CA ASN A 60 12.76 -0.47 -0.56
C ASN A 60 12.18 0.47 0.50
N ASN A 61 13.03 0.76 1.49
CA ASN A 61 12.89 1.89 2.41
C ASN A 61 12.59 3.18 1.65
N PHE A 62 11.35 3.64 1.69
CA PHE A 62 11.01 5.03 2.00
C PHE A 62 9.60 5.02 2.59
N ILE A 63 9.54 5.40 3.85
CA ILE A 63 8.34 5.55 4.67
C ILE A 63 7.34 6.41 3.91
N LEU A 64 6.13 5.90 3.69
CA LEU A 64 4.88 6.56 4.06
C LEU A 64 3.73 5.52 3.97
N HIS A 65 3.39 5.00 5.14
CA HIS A 65 2.26 4.11 5.45
C HIS A 65 2.19 2.78 4.68
N SER A 66 3.05 1.83 5.07
CA SER A 66 2.78 0.40 4.85
C SER A 66 1.49 0.04 5.60
N PHE A 67 0.37 -0.06 4.88
CA PHE A 67 -0.85 -0.66 5.42
C PHE A 67 -0.66 -2.18 5.39
N PHE A 68 -0.37 -2.76 6.55
CA PHE A 68 -0.31 -4.21 6.72
C PHE A 68 -1.70 -4.74 7.04
N GLN A 69 -2.25 -5.55 6.14
CA GLN A 69 -3.44 -6.32 6.45
C GLN A 69 -3.00 -7.54 7.27
N LEU A 70 -3.01 -7.37 8.59
CA LEU A 70 -2.97 -8.48 9.55
C LEU A 70 -4.33 -9.20 9.47
N MET A 71 -4.35 -10.33 8.76
CA MET A 71 -5.28 -11.42 9.05
C MET A 71 -4.59 -12.40 9.98
#